data_AF-A0A7S2GK72-F1
#
_entry.id   AF-A0A7S2GK72-F1
#
_cell.length_a   1.000
_cell.length_b   1.000
_cell.length_c   1.000
_cell.angle_alpha   90.00
_cell.angle_beta   90.00
_cell.angle_gamma   90.00
#
_symmetry.space_group_name_H-M   'P 1'
#
loop_
_entity.id
_entity.type
_entity.pdbx_description
1 polymer ?
#
loop_
_entity_poly.entity_id
_entity_poly.type
_entity_poly.pdbx_seq_one_letter_code
_entity_poly.pdbx_strand_id
1 'polypeptide(L)'
;SNVFQDAQLLNTACGSPCYAPPEMVAGHAYVPSMCDLWSCGVILFALVCGYLPFEDQNTTALYRKILAADYQPPDFISDSVRDLIAGLLTVDPGQRFTVGHIRAHPWYR
;
A
#
# COMPACT_ATOMS: atom_id res chain seq x y z
N SER A 1 0.25 22.22 0.98
CA SER A 1 -1.19 21.97 1.21
C SER A 1 -1.84 21.61 -0.10
N ASN A 2 -2.16 20.33 -0.30
CA ASN A 2 -2.80 19.89 -1.54
C ASN A 2 -4.31 19.83 -1.27
N VAL A 3 -5.02 20.85 -1.73
CA VAL A 3 -6.47 20.90 -1.67
C VAL A 3 -6.99 20.04 -2.83
N PHE A 4 -7.78 19.03 -2.51
CA PHE A 4 -8.43 18.15 -3.47
C PHE A 4 -9.57 18.90 -4.19
N GLN A 5 -9.57 18.84 -5.52
CA GLN A 5 -10.73 19.13 -6.36
C GLN A 5 -11.01 17.88 -7.22
N ASP A 6 -12.28 17.50 -7.29
CA ASP A 6 -12.72 16.31 -8.03
C ASP A 6 -12.16 16.34 -9.47
N ALA A 7 -11.50 15.24 -9.84
CA ALA A 7 -10.88 14.95 -11.15
C ALA A 7 -9.41 15.37 -11.40
N GLN A 8 -8.63 15.74 -10.37
CA GLN A 8 -7.21 16.06 -10.58
C GLN A 8 -6.26 14.94 -10.11
N LEU A 9 -5.40 14.46 -11.02
CA LEU A 9 -4.27 13.58 -10.70
C LEU A 9 -3.17 14.43 -10.03
N LEU A 10 -2.62 13.96 -8.92
CA LEU A 10 -1.57 14.67 -8.16
C LEU A 10 -0.18 14.20 -8.62
N ASN A 11 0.83 15.08 -8.55
CA ASN A 11 2.18 14.83 -9.07
C ASN A 11 3.31 15.10 -8.03
N THR A 12 2.99 15.09 -6.74
CA THR A 12 3.97 15.42 -5.69
C THR A 12 4.22 14.23 -4.78
N ALA A 13 5.48 13.83 -4.64
CA ALA A 13 5.92 12.90 -3.62
C ALA A 13 6.09 13.66 -2.28
N CYS A 14 5.13 13.52 -1.37
CA CYS A 14 5.26 14.00 0.01
C CYS A 14 4.91 12.85 0.95
N GLY A 15 5.91 12.31 1.66
CA GLY A 15 5.73 11.23 2.64
C GLY A 15 7.03 10.45 2.88
N SER A 16 7.09 9.67 3.95
CA SER A 16 8.13 8.65 4.11
C SER A 16 7.90 7.56 3.04
N PRO A 17 8.89 7.23 2.20
CA PRO A 17 8.69 6.37 1.02
C PRO A 17 8.13 4.98 1.32
N CYS A 18 8.27 4.49 2.56
CA CYS A 18 7.74 3.21 3.01
C CYS A 18 6.21 3.08 2.95
N TYR A 19 5.46 4.20 2.90
CA TYR A 19 4.00 4.19 2.73
C TYR A 19 3.55 4.49 1.31
N ALA A 20 4.47 4.94 0.44
CA ALA A 20 4.12 5.34 -0.91
C ALA A 20 3.84 4.11 -1.79
N PRO A 21 2.79 4.15 -2.64
CA PRO A 21 2.49 3.09 -3.57
C PRO A 21 3.47 3.05 -4.75
N PRO A 22 3.58 1.92 -5.46
CA PRO A 22 4.53 1.72 -6.54
C PRO A 22 4.36 2.71 -7.69
N GLU A 23 3.12 3.09 -8.03
CA GLU A 23 2.84 4.09 -9.07
C GLU A 23 3.41 5.48 -8.73
N MET A 24 3.41 5.88 -7.45
CA MET A 24 4.02 7.14 -7.02
C MET A 24 5.54 7.06 -7.05
N VAL A 25 6.12 5.93 -6.62
CA VAL A 25 7.57 5.70 -6.66
C VAL A 25 8.09 5.66 -8.10
N ALA A 26 7.29 5.14 -9.04
CA ALA A 26 7.58 5.14 -10.46
C ALA A 26 7.40 6.51 -11.15
N GLY A 27 6.82 7.51 -10.45
CA GLY A 27 6.52 8.82 -11.03
C GLY A 27 5.35 8.81 -12.02
N HIS A 28 4.46 7.82 -11.93
CA HIS A 28 3.26 7.74 -12.74
C HIS A 28 2.13 8.60 -12.13
N ALA A 29 1.21 9.05 -12.98
CA ALA A 29 -0.03 9.64 -12.50
C ALA A 29 -0.85 8.58 -11.74
N TYR A 30 -1.51 9.00 -10.66
CA TYR A 30 -2.16 8.06 -9.74
C TYR A 30 -3.55 8.50 -9.32
N VAL A 31 -4.38 7.51 -8.98
CA VAL A 31 -5.71 7.72 -8.40
C VAL A 31 -5.55 7.85 -6.89
N PRO A 32 -5.88 9.01 -6.27
CA PRO A 32 -5.60 9.23 -4.84
C PRO A 32 -6.18 8.15 -3.91
N SER A 33 -7.41 7.69 -4.17
CA SER A 33 -8.04 6.66 -3.35
C SER A 33 -7.30 5.31 -3.41
N MET A 34 -6.67 4.98 -4.54
CA MET A 34 -5.88 3.73 -4.62
C MET A 34 -4.56 3.86 -3.87
N CYS A 35 -3.96 5.05 -3.84
CA CYS A 35 -2.76 5.34 -3.05
C CYS A 35 -3.04 5.24 -1.55
N ASP A 36 -4.18 5.75 -1.10
CA ASP A 36 -4.61 5.65 0.29
C ASP A 36 -4.79 4.18 0.71
N LEU A 37 -5.35 3.35 -0.16
CA LEU A 37 -5.58 1.93 0.12
C LEU A 37 -4.27 1.13 0.22
N TRP A 38 -3.26 1.46 -0.59
CA TRP A 38 -1.92 0.90 -0.40
C TRP A 38 -1.34 1.31 0.95
N SER A 39 -1.43 2.61 1.28
CA SER A 39 -0.94 3.15 2.56
C SER A 39 -1.63 2.47 3.74
N CYS A 40 -2.93 2.21 3.65
CA CYS A 40 -3.70 1.43 4.62
C CYS A 40 -3.18 -0.02 4.74
N GLY A 41 -2.80 -0.67 3.64
CA GLY A 41 -2.16 -1.99 3.66
C GLY A 41 -0.83 -1.99 4.43
N VAL A 42 0.01 -0.99 4.19
CA VAL A 42 1.28 -0.81 4.91
C VAL A 42 1.04 -0.59 6.41
N ILE A 43 0.10 0.28 6.77
CA ILE A 43 -0.27 0.56 8.16
C ILE A 43 -0.85 -0.69 8.83
N LEU A 44 -1.75 -1.41 8.16
CA LEU A 44 -2.34 -2.64 8.68
C LEU A 44 -1.25 -3.68 8.96
N PHE A 45 -0.32 -3.89 8.03
CA PHE A 45 0.83 -4.77 8.25
C PHE A 45 1.62 -4.34 9.49
N ALA A 46 1.93 -3.05 9.63
CA ALA A 46 2.67 -2.53 10.78
C ALA A 46 1.93 -2.72 12.11
N LEU A 47 0.61 -2.57 12.13
CA LEU A 47 -0.22 -2.78 13.32
C LEU A 47 -0.23 -4.24 13.77
N VAL A 48 -0.29 -5.19 12.82
CA VAL A 48 -0.34 -6.63 13.16
C VAL A 48 1.05 -7.20 13.43
N CYS A 49 2.07 -6.75 12.68
CA CYS A 49 3.40 -7.36 12.72
C CYS A 49 4.39 -6.62 13.62
N GLY A 50 4.16 -5.33 13.91
CA GLY A 50 5.07 -4.49 14.69
C GLY A 50 6.29 -3.94 13.93
N TYR A 51 6.34 -4.13 12.60
CA TYR A 51 7.39 -3.62 11.70
C TYR A 51 6.81 -3.32 10.32
N LEU A 52 7.56 -2.61 9.46
CA LEU A 52 7.09 -2.23 8.12
C LEU A 52 7.27 -3.36 7.10
N PRO A 53 6.35 -3.51 6.12
CA PRO A 53 6.52 -4.50 5.05
C PRO A 53 7.65 -4.11 4.09
N PHE A 54 7.88 -2.81 3.90
CA PHE A 54 8.94 -2.28 3.03
C PHE A 54 9.84 -1.33 3.82
N GLU A 55 11.05 -1.79 4.12
CA GLU A 55 12.09 -1.01 4.76
C GLU A 55 13.47 -1.44 4.25
N ASP A 56 14.35 -0.48 4.02
CA ASP A 56 15.75 -0.73 3.67
C ASP A 56 16.59 0.52 3.94
N GLN A 57 17.85 0.34 4.32
CA GLN A 57 18.81 1.45 4.50
C GLN A 57 19.22 2.05 3.15
N ASN A 58 19.18 1.24 2.09
CA ASN A 58 19.44 1.69 0.74
C ASN A 58 18.13 2.08 0.06
N THR A 59 17.97 3.36 -0.27
CA THR A 59 16.77 3.89 -0.94
C THR A 59 16.45 3.18 -2.26
N THR A 60 17.46 2.79 -3.03
CA THR A 60 17.25 2.05 -4.29
C THR A 60 16.71 0.65 -4.02
N ALA A 61 17.19 -0.03 -2.98
CA ALA A 61 16.67 -1.33 -2.56
C ALA A 61 15.23 -1.19 -2.03
N LEU A 62 14.95 -0.17 -1.23
CA LEU A 62 13.59 0.14 -0.77
C LEU A 62 12.62 0.33 -1.95
N TYR A 63 13.00 1.13 -2.95
CA TYR A 63 12.16 1.36 -4.12
C TYR A 63 11.93 0.08 -4.91
N ARG A 64 12.95 -0.79 -5.06
CA ARG A 64 12.77 -2.09 -5.70
C ARG A 64 11.76 -2.96 -4.96
N LYS A 65 11.82 -3.00 -3.62
CA LYS A 65 10.85 -3.74 -2.80
C LYS A 65 9.43 -3.22 -3.00
N ILE A 66 9.25 -1.89 -2.95
CA ILE A 66 7.94 -1.26 -3.15
C ILE A 66 7.39 -1.54 -4.55
N LEU A 67 8.20 -1.36 -5.60
CA LEU A 67 7.81 -1.56 -7.00
C LEU A 67 7.41 -3.01 -7.29
N ALA A 68 8.00 -3.98 -6.57
CA ALA A 68 7.69 -5.40 -6.72
C ALA A 68 6.64 -5.91 -5.70
N ALA A 69 6.19 -5.07 -4.76
CA ALA A 69 5.49 -5.51 -3.55
C ALA A 69 6.20 -6.69 -2.84
N ASP A 70 7.54 -6.64 -2.78
CA ASP A 70 8.37 -7.67 -2.18
C ASP A 70 8.42 -7.50 -0.66
N TYR A 71 7.52 -8.22 0.02
CA TYR A 71 7.50 -8.38 1.48
C TYR A 71 7.13 -9.82 1.83
N GLN A 72 7.56 -10.28 3.00
CA GLN A 72 7.20 -11.60 3.52
C GLN A 72 6.27 -11.44 4.72
N PRO A 73 5.00 -11.86 4.62
CA PRO A 73 4.11 -11.87 5.76
C PRO A 73 4.53 -12.97 6.74
N PRO A 74 4.66 -12.66 8.05
CA PRO A 74 5.17 -13.62 9.02
C PRO A 74 4.15 -14.73 9.31
N ASP A 75 4.59 -15.89 9.80
CA ASP A 75 3.71 -17.06 9.98
C ASP A 75 2.70 -16.92 11.12
N PHE A 76 2.91 -15.97 12.04
CA PHE A 76 2.03 -15.77 13.19
C PHE A 76 0.71 -15.05 12.86
N ILE A 77 0.58 -14.43 11.68
CA ILE A 77 -0.68 -13.79 11.27
C ILE A 77 -1.59 -14.81 10.61
N SER A 78 -2.89 -14.73 10.92
CA SER A 78 -3.89 -15.59 10.30
C SER A 78 -3.93 -15.41 8.78
N ASP A 79 -4.28 -16.46 8.04
CA ASP A 79 -4.44 -16.41 6.58
C ASP A 79 -5.42 -15.33 6.14
N SER A 80 -6.46 -15.07 6.93
CA SER A 80 -7.41 -14.00 6.64
C SER A 80 -6.81 -12.60 6.73
N VAL A 81 -5.83 -12.36 7.62
CA VAL A 81 -5.10 -11.08 7.63
C VAL A 81 -4.19 -11.00 6.40
N ARG A 82 -3.48 -12.11 6.12
CA ARG A 82 -2.54 -12.22 5.00
C ARG A 82 -3.21 -11.93 3.67
N ASP A 83 -4.41 -12.48 3.45
CA ASP A 83 -5.22 -12.25 2.24
C ASP A 83 -5.60 -10.78 2.09
N LEU A 84 -6.10 -10.15 3.16
CA LEU A 84 -6.47 -8.74 3.14
C LEU A 84 -5.26 -7.83 2.84
N ILE A 85 -4.11 -8.08 3.49
CA ILE A 85 -2.88 -7.32 3.25
C ILE A 85 -2.41 -7.51 1.81
N ALA A 86 -2.44 -8.74 1.27
CA ALA A 86 -2.06 -9.01 -0.11
C ALA A 86 -2.95 -8.26 -1.12
N GLY A 87 -4.26 -8.20 -0.88
CA GLY A 87 -5.19 -7.43 -1.70
C GLY A 87 -4.94 -5.92 -1.65
N LEU A 88 -4.54 -5.38 -0.50
CA LEU A 88 -4.20 -3.96 -0.35
C LEU A 88 -2.82 -3.60 -0.94
N LEU A 89 -1.85 -4.51 -0.81
CA LEU A 89 -0.48 -4.36 -1.32
C LEU A 89 -0.33 -4.95 -2.74
N THR A 90 -1.39 -4.92 -3.52
CA THR A 90 -1.36 -5.28 -4.94
C THR A 90 -0.76 -4.13 -5.76
N VAL A 91 0.26 -4.44 -6.57
CA VAL A 91 1.00 -3.44 -7.38
C VAL A 91 0.09 -2.75 -8.37
N ASP A 92 -0.68 -3.51 -9.15
CA ASP A 92 -1.64 -2.96 -10.12
C ASP A 92 -2.82 -2.30 -9.39
N PRO A 93 -3.00 -0.96 -9.48
CA PRO A 93 -4.12 -0.26 -8.85
C PRO A 93 -5.49 -0.75 -9.35
N GLY A 94 -5.57 -1.31 -10.57
CA GLY A 94 -6.81 -1.87 -11.12
C GLY A 94 -7.23 -3.20 -10.50
N GLN A 95 -6.31 -3.92 -9.87
CA GLN A 95 -6.56 -5.17 -9.14
C GLN A 95 -6.52 -5.00 -7.61
N ARG A 96 -6.07 -3.84 -7.13
CA ARG A 96 -5.99 -3.51 -5.71
C ARG A 96 -7.37 -3.50 -5.07
N PHE A 97 -7.45 -4.00 -3.83
CA PHE A 97 -8.69 -4.02 -3.08
C PHE A 97 -9.27 -2.63 -2.91
N THR A 98 -10.57 -2.50 -3.21
CA THR A 98 -11.34 -1.28 -2.95
C THR A 98 -11.88 -1.28 -1.53
N VAL A 99 -12.40 -0.14 -1.06
CA VAL A 99 -13.15 -0.07 0.22
C VAL A 99 -14.31 -1.07 0.25
N GLY A 100 -14.96 -1.32 -0.89
CA GLY A 100 -16.01 -2.34 -1.01
C GLY A 100 -15.49 -3.75 -0.74
N HIS A 101 -14.33 -4.10 -1.32
CA HIS A 101 -13.67 -5.38 -1.06
C HIS A 101 -13.31 -5.53 0.43
N ILE A 102 -12.72 -4.50 1.05
CA ILE A 102 -12.33 -4.51 2.47
C ILE A 102 -13.56 -4.73 3.37
N ARG A 103 -14.65 -4.01 3.14
CA ARG A 103 -15.89 -4.14 3.95
C ARG A 103 -16.56 -5.51 3.80
N ALA A 104 -16.38 -6.15 2.65
CA ALA A 104 -16.89 -7.50 2.41
C ALA A 104 -15.94 -8.59 2.95
N HIS A 105 -14.69 -8.26 3.24
CA HIS A 105 -13.65 -9.19 3.62
C HIS A 105 -13.93 -9.82 5.00
N PRO A 106 -13.76 -11.15 5.17
CA PRO A 106 -14.03 -11.84 6.45
C PRO A 106 -13.29 -11.25 7.64
N TRP A 107 -12.03 -10.82 7.45
CA TRP A 107 -11.23 -10.21 8.52
C TRP A 107 -11.79 -8.90 9.07
N TYR A 108 -12.55 -8.16 8.25
CA TYR A 108 -13.13 -6.87 8.66
C TYR A 108 -14.42 -7.05 9.49
N ARG A 109 -15.03 -8.23 9.47
CA ARG A 109 -16.34 -8.51 10.08
C ARG A 109 -16.23 -9.10 11.48
#